data_AF-A0A925ENC4-F1
#
_entry.id   AF-A0A925ENC4-F1
#
_cell.length_a   1.000
_cell.length_b   1.000
_cell.length_c   1.000
_cell.angle_alpha   90.00
_cell.angle_beta   90.00
_cell.angle_gamma   90.00
#
_symmetry.space_group_name_H-M   'P 1'
#
loop_
_entity.id
_entity.type
_entity.pdbx_description
1 polymer ?
#
loop_
_entity_poly.entity_id
_entity_poly.type
_entity_poly.pdbx_seq_one_letter_code
_entity_poly.pdbx_strand_id
1 'polypeptide(L)'
;MEKNYSHKRNRTRSKKGRMIKCPECMTLMERVSQKHNLHATTVEQLKDQGIARRNARLLLLQQTAVSLSSTWLEAFWCNGCQNSNWFVVTKVDKEYHLIEAELKNWKQSNGTLDPNHLNPSVSQFTLKNSKGTTQPYQ
;
A
#
# COMPACT_ATOMS: atom_id res chain seq x y z
N MET A 1 43.19 10.10 0.26
CA MET A 1 42.40 9.19 -0.60
C MET A 1 41.29 8.59 0.27
N GLU A 2 40.12 9.22 0.28
CA GLU A 2 38.99 8.82 1.14
C GLU A 2 38.29 7.58 0.56
N LYS A 3 38.22 6.51 1.36
CA LYS A 3 37.53 5.27 1.01
C LYS A 3 36.03 5.44 1.28
N ASN A 4 35.28 5.80 0.24
CA ASN A 4 33.81 5.82 0.28
C ASN A 4 33.27 4.38 0.34
N TYR A 5 33.02 3.87 1.54
CA TYR A 5 32.26 2.63 1.75
C TYR A 5 30.79 2.86 1.35
N SER A 6 30.44 2.47 0.13
CA SER A 6 29.03 2.33 -0.26
C SER A 6 28.42 1.18 0.55
N HIS A 7 27.62 1.52 1.57
CA HIS A 7 26.75 0.54 2.23
C HIS A 7 25.70 0.05 1.23
N LYS A 8 26.07 -0.96 0.42
CA LYS A 8 25.12 -1.86 -0.22
C LYS A 8 24.36 -2.56 0.90
N ARG A 9 23.26 -1.95 1.33
CA ARG A 9 22.28 -2.60 2.20
C ARG A 9 21.80 -3.83 1.46
N ASN A 10 22.31 -4.98 1.86
CA ASN A 10 21.90 -6.29 1.40
C ASN A 10 20.46 -6.53 1.88
N ARG A 11 19.49 -5.86 1.25
CA ARG A 11 18.07 -6.17 1.40
C ARG A 11 17.77 -7.39 0.55
N THR A 12 18.32 -8.55 0.94
CA THR A 12 17.76 -9.85 0.59
C THR A 12 16.44 -10.00 1.35
N ARG A 13 15.45 -9.15 1.00
CA ARG A 13 14.06 -9.33 1.42
C ARG A 13 13.63 -10.64 0.80
N SER A 14 13.40 -11.66 1.62
CA SER A 14 13.10 -13.03 1.19
C SER A 14 12.20 -13.01 -0.07
N LYS A 15 12.73 -13.51 -1.19
CA LYS A 15 12.03 -13.63 -2.48
C LYS A 15 10.78 -14.53 -2.42
N LYS A 16 10.45 -15.07 -1.24
CA LYS A 16 9.13 -15.61 -0.87
C LYS A 16 8.06 -14.50 -0.81
N GLY A 17 8.10 -13.57 -1.77
CA GLY A 17 7.07 -12.57 -1.97
C GLY A 17 5.75 -13.27 -2.27
N ARG A 18 4.66 -12.60 -1.88
CA ARG A 18 3.30 -13.01 -2.23
C ARG A 18 3.26 -13.11 -3.75
N MET A 19 2.87 -14.27 -4.28
CA MET A 19 2.73 -14.46 -5.73
C MET A 19 1.50 -13.70 -6.21
N ILE A 20 1.66 -12.39 -6.38
CA ILE A 20 0.62 -11.49 -6.86
C ILE A 20 0.76 -11.43 -8.38
N LYS A 21 -0.30 -11.80 -9.09
CA LYS A 21 -0.35 -11.75 -10.55
C LYS A 21 -1.04 -10.48 -11.01
N CYS A 22 -0.58 -9.93 -12.12
CA CYS A 22 -1.22 -8.81 -12.80
C CYS A 22 -2.60 -9.24 -13.31
N PRO A 23 -3.66 -8.45 -13.06
CA PRO A 23 -5.00 -8.78 -13.55
C PRO A 23 -5.13 -8.74 -15.07
N GLU A 24 -4.28 -7.99 -15.78
CA GLU A 24 -4.35 -7.82 -17.24
C GLU A 24 -3.59 -8.91 -18.00
N CYS A 25 -2.33 -9.15 -17.63
CA CYS A 25 -1.45 -10.07 -18.37
C CYS A 25 -1.04 -11.32 -17.59
N MET A 26 -1.60 -11.54 -16.39
CA MET A 26 -1.36 -12.70 -15.52
C MET A 26 0.10 -12.95 -15.10
N THR A 27 1.00 -12.03 -15.42
CA THR A 27 2.42 -12.07 -15.06
C THR A 27 2.60 -11.75 -13.58
N LEU A 28 3.57 -12.39 -12.92
CA LEU A 28 3.90 -12.05 -11.53
C LEU A 28 4.39 -10.61 -11.43
N MET A 29 3.82 -9.87 -10.50
CA MET A 29 4.18 -8.48 -10.25
C MET A 29 5.21 -8.37 -9.13
N GLU A 30 6.08 -7.37 -9.26
CA GLU A 30 7.08 -7.04 -8.27
C GLU A 30 6.58 -5.93 -7.36
N ARG A 31 6.84 -6.06 -6.05
CA ARG A 31 6.50 -5.01 -5.09
C ARG A 31 7.49 -3.86 -5.22
N VAL A 32 6.98 -2.68 -5.52
CA VAL A 32 7.82 -1.48 -5.67
C VAL A 32 7.61 -0.45 -4.58
N SER A 33 6.61 -0.60 -3.71
CA SER A 33 6.41 0.28 -2.55
C SER A 33 6.46 -0.42 -1.19
N GLN A 34 6.42 0.40 -0.14
CA GLN A 34 6.08 -0.05 1.21
C GLN A 34 4.56 -0.31 1.31
N LYS A 35 4.16 -0.96 2.40
CA LYS A 35 2.75 -1.20 2.70
C LYS A 35 2.16 -0.04 3.45
N HIS A 36 1.00 0.42 3.02
CA HIS A 36 0.28 1.50 3.65
C HIS A 36 -1.07 0.98 4.14
N ASN A 37 -1.12 0.59 5.42
CA ASN A 37 -2.33 0.02 6.00
C ASN A 37 -3.49 1.02 5.89
N LEU A 38 -4.66 0.51 5.53
CA LEU A 38 -5.87 1.32 5.54
C LEU A 38 -6.43 1.39 6.95
N HIS A 39 -7.08 2.50 7.25
CA HIS A 39 -7.79 2.71 8.50
C HIS A 39 -9.28 2.83 8.23
N ALA A 40 -10.08 2.13 9.02
CA ALA A 40 -11.52 2.32 9.05
C ALA A 40 -11.87 3.48 9.96
N THR A 41 -12.67 4.40 9.43
CA THR A 41 -13.22 5.56 10.14
C THR A 41 -14.73 5.48 10.29
N THR A 42 -15.37 4.51 9.63
CA THR A 42 -16.82 4.28 9.71
C THR A 42 -17.17 2.91 10.26
N VAL A 43 -18.37 2.80 10.83
CA VAL A 43 -18.89 1.56 11.42
C VAL A 43 -19.09 0.50 10.33
N GLU A 44 -19.50 0.93 9.14
CA GLU A 44 -19.74 0.09 7.97
C GLU A 44 -18.45 -0.61 7.53
N GLN A 45 -17.34 0.14 7.44
CA GLN A 45 -16.03 -0.42 7.08
C GLN A 45 -15.55 -1.47 8.09
N LEU A 46 -15.79 -1.24 9.39
CA LEU A 46 -15.46 -2.23 10.42
C LEU A 46 -16.35 -3.47 10.32
N LYS A 47 -17.63 -3.28 10.00
CA LYS A 47 -18.58 -4.38 9.80
C LYS A 47 -18.19 -5.24 8.61
N ASP A 48 -17.73 -4.65 7.52
CA ASP A 48 -17.25 -5.37 6.34
C ASP A 48 -15.98 -6.17 6.63
N GLN A 49 -15.26 -5.83 7.71
CA GLN A 49 -14.11 -6.59 8.23
C GLN A 49 -14.53 -7.64 9.29
N GLY A 50 -15.82 -7.91 9.44
CA GLY A 50 -16.36 -8.91 10.36
C GLY A 50 -16.53 -8.42 11.81
N ILE A 51 -16.37 -7.12 12.08
CA ILE A 51 -16.56 -6.58 13.43
C ILE A 51 -18.05 -6.30 13.65
N ALA A 52 -18.61 -6.89 14.71
CA ALA A 52 -20.00 -6.66 15.09
C ALA A 52 -20.28 -5.15 15.29
N ARG A 53 -21.43 -4.67 14.79
CA ARG A 53 -21.78 -3.24 14.76
C ARG A 53 -21.62 -2.53 16.10
N ARG A 54 -21.95 -3.19 17.22
CA ARG A 54 -21.80 -2.64 18.58
C ARG A 54 -20.33 -2.41 18.94
N ASN A 55 -19.48 -3.38 18.62
CA ASN A 55 -18.04 -3.29 18.87
C ASN A 55 -17.39 -2.25 17.93
N ALA A 56 -17.82 -2.19 16.68
CA ALA A 56 -17.37 -1.18 15.73
C ALA A 56 -17.67 0.25 16.21
N ARG A 57 -18.87 0.49 16.77
CA ARG A 57 -19.21 1.78 17.40
C ARG A 57 -18.34 2.09 18.62
N LEU A 58 -18.16 1.11 19.52
CA LEU A 58 -17.31 1.29 20.70
C LEU A 58 -15.86 1.61 20.31
N LEU A 59 -15.31 0.91 19.32
CA LEU A 59 -13.96 1.16 18.81
C LEU A 59 -13.83 2.57 18.24
N LEU A 60 -14.80 3.04 17.47
CA LEU A 60 -14.77 4.41 16.91
C LEU A 60 -14.96 5.51 17.95
N LEU A 61 -15.69 5.22 19.04
CA LEU A 61 -15.81 6.14 20.18
C LEU A 61 -14.50 6.26 20.98
N GLN A 62 -13.70 5.18 21.03
CA GLN A 62 -12.42 5.15 21.74
C GLN A 62 -11.23 5.59 20.87
N GLN A 63 -11.27 5.27 19.58
CA GLN A 63 -10.22 5.50 18.60
C GLN A 63 -10.88 6.07 17.35
N THR A 64 -10.54 7.30 16.98
CA THR A 64 -11.10 7.97 15.79
C THR A 64 -10.83 7.22 14.48
N ALA A 65 -9.82 6.35 14.44
CA ALA A 65 -9.49 5.50 13.30
C ALA A 65 -8.94 4.14 13.77
N VAL A 66 -9.43 3.06 13.18
CA VAL A 66 -9.02 1.68 13.52
C VAL A 66 -8.22 1.09 12.36
N SER A 67 -7.01 0.60 12.63
CA SER A 67 -6.14 0.00 11.61
C SER A 67 -6.68 -1.33 11.08
N LEU A 68 -6.81 -1.45 9.75
CA LEU A 68 -7.19 -2.67 9.06
C LEU A 68 -5.93 -3.50 8.75
N SER A 69 -5.53 -4.37 9.68
CA SER A 69 -4.31 -5.17 9.54
C SER A 69 -4.29 -6.12 8.31
N SER A 70 -5.47 -6.49 7.82
CA SER A 70 -5.69 -7.35 6.66
C SER A 70 -5.76 -6.59 5.33
N THR A 71 -5.82 -5.25 5.34
CA THR A 71 -6.04 -4.43 4.14
C THR A 71 -5.07 -3.25 4.06
N TRP A 72 -4.35 -3.13 2.95
CA TRP A 72 -3.37 -2.06 2.76
C TRP A 72 -3.25 -1.66 1.29
N LEU A 73 -2.76 -0.45 1.04
CA LEU A 73 -2.31 0.02 -0.27
C LEU A 73 -0.86 -0.38 -0.52
N GLU A 74 -0.58 -0.92 -1.71
CA GLU A 74 0.77 -1.27 -2.15
C GLU A 74 0.87 -1.09 -3.68
N ALA A 75 2.02 -0.60 -4.14
CA ALA A 75 2.34 -0.42 -5.55
C ALA A 75 3.07 -1.65 -6.09
N PHE A 76 2.69 -2.04 -7.30
CA PHE A 76 3.22 -3.20 -7.99
C PHE A 76 3.67 -2.83 -9.39
N TRP A 77 4.86 -3.28 -9.76
CA TRP A 77 5.38 -3.21 -11.12
C TRP A 77 5.04 -4.50 -11.86
N CYS A 78 4.50 -4.37 -13.06
CA CYS A 78 4.27 -5.49 -13.94
C CYS A 78 5.32 -5.52 -15.07
N ASN A 79 6.08 -6.61 -15.18
CA ASN A 79 7.03 -6.77 -16.29
C ASN A 79 6.35 -7.02 -17.65
N GLY A 80 5.12 -7.54 -17.67
CA GLY A 80 4.35 -7.72 -18.91
C GLY A 80 3.81 -6.40 -19.45
N CYS A 81 3.19 -5.59 -18.58
CA CYS A 81 2.59 -4.30 -18.97
C CYS A 81 3.57 -3.12 -18.93
N GLN A 82 4.78 -3.31 -18.39
CA GLN A 82 5.81 -2.27 -18.25
C GLN A 82 5.31 -1.01 -17.52
N ASN A 83 4.45 -1.19 -16.52
CA ASN A 83 3.85 -0.11 -15.75
C ASN A 83 3.84 -0.43 -14.24
N SER A 84 3.73 0.64 -13.43
CA SER A 84 3.51 0.56 -11.98
C SER A 84 2.09 0.99 -11.66
N ASN A 85 1.30 0.12 -11.01
CA ASN A 85 -0.06 0.43 -10.58
C ASN A 85 -0.21 0.23 -9.07
N TRP A 86 -1.13 0.99 -8.47
CA TRP A 86 -1.45 0.89 -7.05
C TRP A 86 -2.70 0.07 -6.84
N PHE A 87 -2.64 -0.84 -5.88
CA PHE A 87 -3.74 -1.72 -5.55
C PHE A 87 -4.03 -1.68 -4.05
N VAL A 88 -5.31 -1.74 -3.71
CA VAL A 88 -5.77 -2.16 -2.39
C VAL A 88 -5.62 -3.68 -2.35
N VAL A 89 -4.78 -4.15 -1.44
CA VAL A 89 -4.55 -5.57 -1.21
C VAL A 89 -5.26 -5.97 0.07
N THR A 90 -6.19 -6.91 -0.04
CA THR A 90 -6.85 -7.55 1.09
C THR A 90 -6.37 -8.97 1.22
N LYS A 91 -5.88 -9.33 2.42
CA LYS A 91 -5.51 -10.70 2.76
C LYS A 91 -6.67 -11.40 3.44
N VAL A 92 -7.18 -12.46 2.82
CA VAL A 92 -8.17 -13.37 3.41
C VAL A 92 -7.50 -14.73 3.54
N ASP A 93 -7.27 -15.18 4.78
CA ASP A 93 -6.51 -16.40 5.11
C ASP A 93 -5.14 -16.53 4.44
N LYS A 94 -5.08 -17.22 3.30
CA LYS A 94 -3.87 -17.47 2.49
C LYS A 94 -3.94 -16.80 1.12
N GLU A 95 -5.07 -16.20 0.76
CA GLU A 95 -5.31 -15.57 -0.53
C GLU A 95 -5.15 -14.05 -0.45
N TYR A 96 -4.83 -13.47 -1.61
CA TYR A 96 -4.65 -12.04 -1.78
C TYR A 96 -5.62 -11.55 -2.85
N HIS A 97 -6.53 -10.69 -2.45
CA HIS A 97 -7.44 -10.00 -3.37
C HIS A 97 -6.87 -8.62 -3.68
N LEU A 98 -6.92 -8.24 -4.96
CA LEU A 98 -6.42 -6.97 -5.46
C LEU A 98 -7.59 -6.20 -6.07
N ILE A 99 -7.72 -4.95 -5.69
CA ILE A 99 -8.64 -3.99 -6.30
C ILE A 99 -7.82 -2.76 -6.66
N GLU A 100 -8.06 -2.19 -7.83
CA GLU A 100 -7.37 -0.96 -8.25
C GLU A 100 -7.65 0.19 -7.26
N ALA A 101 -6.60 0.94 -6.91
CA ALA A 101 -6.69 1.95 -5.87
C ALA A 101 -7.41 3.21 -6.33
N GLU A 102 -8.69 3.35 -5.95
CA GLU A 102 -9.44 4.61 -6.05
C GLU A 102 -9.02 5.68 -5.02
N LEU A 103 -9.30 6.95 -5.33
CA LEU A 103 -9.09 8.14 -4.48
C LEU A 103 -9.56 7.98 -3.01
N LYS A 104 -10.68 7.27 -2.78
CA LYS A 104 -11.22 7.03 -1.44
C LYS A 104 -10.26 6.22 -0.55
N ASN A 105 -9.49 5.32 -1.14
CA ASN A 105 -8.58 4.43 -0.43
C ASN A 105 -7.36 5.20 0.06
N TRP A 106 -6.88 6.17 -0.72
CA TRP A 106 -5.76 7.04 -0.35
C TRP A 106 -6.07 7.91 0.87
N LYS A 107 -7.32 8.41 0.98
CA LYS A 107 -7.78 9.15 2.16
C LYS A 107 -7.83 8.29 3.43
N GLN A 108 -7.89 6.97 3.30
CA GLN A 108 -7.93 6.03 4.42
C GLN A 108 -6.54 5.55 4.85
N SER A 109 -5.49 5.77 4.05
CA SER A 109 -4.11 5.46 4.42
C SER A 109 -3.42 6.64 5.09
N ASN A 110 -2.72 6.39 6.19
CA ASN A 110 -1.83 7.40 6.77
C ASN A 110 -0.50 7.45 6.01
N GLY A 111 -0.10 8.65 5.58
CA GLY A 111 1.23 8.92 5.04
C GLY A 111 1.45 8.55 3.57
N THR A 112 0.39 8.26 2.81
CA THR A 112 0.49 8.02 1.36
C THR A 112 -0.35 9.02 0.60
N LEU A 113 0.31 9.80 -0.25
CA LEU A 113 -0.34 10.69 -1.19
C LEU A 113 -0.63 9.92 -2.47
N ASP A 114 -1.82 10.11 -3.03
CA ASP A 114 -2.13 9.66 -4.38
C ASP A 114 -1.07 10.23 -5.35
N PRO A 115 -0.24 9.40 -6.00
CA PRO A 115 0.80 9.87 -6.89
C PRO A 115 0.24 10.55 -8.15
N ASN A 116 -1.03 10.32 -8.50
CA ASN A 116 -1.72 10.94 -9.64
C ASN A 116 -2.39 12.27 -9.26
N HIS A 117 -2.74 12.46 -7.99
CA HIS A 117 -3.36 13.69 -7.47
C HIS A 117 -2.50 14.31 -6.36
N LEU A 118 -1.35 14.85 -6.76
CA LEU A 118 -0.46 15.60 -5.88
C LEU A 118 -1.10 16.95 -5.51
N ASN A 119 -1.20 17.23 -4.20
CA ASN A 119 -1.57 18.56 -3.73
C ASN A 119 -0.45 19.55 -4.15
N PRO A 120 -0.72 20.62 -4.93
CA PRO A 120 0.32 21.52 -5.42
C PRO A 120 1.07 22.29 -4.30
N SER A 121 0.62 22.20 -3.05
CA SER A 121 1.22 22.87 -1.88
C SER A 121 2.20 22.02 -1.07
N VAL A 122 2.40 20.72 -1.36
CA VAL A 122 3.40 19.91 -0.64
C VAL A 122 4.80 20.05 -1.23
N SER A 123 5.80 20.27 -0.38
CA SER A 123 7.20 20.40 -0.79
C SER A 123 7.72 19.13 -1.47
N GLN A 124 8.72 19.28 -2.36
CA GLN A 124 9.37 18.13 -3.03
C GLN A 124 9.93 17.10 -2.04
N PHE A 125 10.26 17.50 -0.81
CA PHE A 125 10.73 16.59 0.24
C PHE A 125 9.60 15.66 0.72
N THR A 126 8.43 16.21 1.03
CA THR A 126 7.25 15.42 1.41
C THR A 126 6.77 14.55 0.25
N LEU A 127 6.85 15.04 -0.98
CA LEU A 127 6.55 14.27 -2.19
C LEU A 127 7.47 13.06 -2.36
N LYS A 128 8.79 13.23 -2.22
CA LYS A 128 9.76 12.11 -2.36
C LYS A 128 9.55 11.03 -1.29
N ASN A 129 9.27 11.44 -0.06
CA ASN A 129 9.01 10.50 1.03
C ASN A 129 7.63 9.82 0.90
N SER A 130 6.63 10.52 0.35
CA SER A 130 5.27 9.96 0.15
C SER A 130 5.17 9.04 -1.07
N LYS A 131 5.99 9.25 -2.11
CA LYS A 131 5.92 8.45 -3.35
C LYS A 131 6.24 6.99 -3.10
N GLY A 132 7.16 6.67 -2.19
CA GLY A 132 7.40 5.30 -1.71
C GLY A 132 7.75 4.23 -2.77
N THR A 133 7.69 4.55 -4.06
CA THR A 133 7.94 3.67 -5.20
C THR A 133 9.42 3.69 -5.55
N THR A 134 10.07 2.54 -5.41
CA THR A 134 11.41 2.32 -5.96
C THR A 134 11.20 1.94 -7.42
N GLN A 135 11.50 2.83 -8.38
CA GLN A 135 11.47 2.47 -9.79
C GLN A 135 12.45 1.31 -10.03
N PRO A 136 11.99 0.13 -10.50
CA PRO A 136 12.90 -0.92 -10.88
C PRO A 136 13.35 -0.63 -12.32
N TYR A 137 14.63 -0.33 -12.48
CA TYR A 137 15.35 -0.16 -13.75
C TYR A 137 15.13 1.18 -14.49
N GLN A 138 16.22 1.95 -14.60
CA GLN A 138 16.50 2.87 -15.70
C GLN A 138 17.41 2.15 -16.70
#